data_AF-A0A517N1R9-F1
#
_entry.id   AF-A0A517N1R9-F1
#
_cell.length_a   1.000
_cell.length_b   1.000
_cell.length_c   1.000
_cell.angle_alpha   90.00
_cell.angle_beta   90.00
_cell.angle_gamma   90.00
#
_symmetry.space_group_name_H-M   'P 1'
#
loop_
_entity.id
_entity.type
_entity.pdbx_description
1 polymer ?
#
loop_
_entity_poly.entity_id
_entity_poly.type
_entity_poly.pdbx_seq_one_letter_code
_entity_poly.pdbx_strand_id
1 'polypeptide(L)'
;MDGMWGDSNRVNGLELPKLLISLLNNNLWVHPGDDILGRVIPWCRDPFVFLDREMMIQESKQCSSIDLFFRSASSKESKQRVPPLPWIDTDLAVMIGCNKHLGDDVGICLDYRTDSLDPCVVASYWPEKSSFDDYDKFGHFWREVTPTFSEFAKILNLQ
;
A
#
# COMPACT_ATOMS: atom_id res chain seq x y z
N MET A 1 1.04 -32.72 14.83
CA MET A 1 1.69 -32.21 13.61
C MET A 1 1.75 -30.71 13.80
N ASP A 2 2.84 -30.25 14.42
CA ASP A 2 3.00 -28.87 14.88
C ASP A 2 3.73 -28.03 13.84
N GLY A 3 3.19 -26.82 13.60
CA GLY A 3 3.93 -25.61 13.26
C GLY A 3 4.84 -25.62 12.03
N MET A 4 4.26 -25.47 10.82
CA MET A 4 5.01 -25.08 9.62
C MET A 4 4.40 -23.86 8.91
N TRP A 5 4.07 -22.82 9.68
CA TRP A 5 3.83 -21.48 9.13
C TRP A 5 4.70 -20.49 9.91
N GLY A 6 5.87 -20.17 9.36
CA GLY A 6 6.73 -19.12 9.92
C GLY A 6 5.96 -17.80 10.00
N ASP A 7 6.13 -17.08 11.12
CA ASP A 7 5.62 -15.74 11.45
C ASP A 7 4.54 -15.19 10.49
N SER A 8 3.30 -15.64 10.66
CA SER A 8 2.10 -15.22 9.89
C SER A 8 1.75 -13.72 9.94
N ASN A 9 2.62 -12.90 10.53
CA ASN A 9 2.47 -11.46 10.76
C ASN A 9 3.53 -10.65 10.02
N ARG A 10 4.32 -11.26 9.14
CA ARG A 10 5.36 -10.58 8.37
C ARG A 10 5.11 -10.63 6.87
N VAL A 11 5.38 -9.52 6.19
CA VAL A 11 5.37 -9.40 4.73
C VAL A 11 6.68 -8.77 4.29
N ASN A 12 7.42 -9.41 3.38
CA ASN A 12 8.75 -8.96 2.93
C ASN A 12 9.76 -8.71 4.07
N GLY A 13 9.61 -9.40 5.20
CA GLY A 13 10.43 -9.20 6.40
C GLY A 13 10.01 -8.04 7.29
N LEU A 14 8.97 -7.29 6.91
CA LEU A 14 8.35 -6.22 7.69
C LEU A 14 7.25 -6.80 8.57
N GLU A 15 7.18 -6.38 9.82
CA GLU A 15 6.13 -6.80 10.76
C GLU A 15 4.88 -5.95 10.54
N LEU A 16 3.74 -6.60 10.34
CA LEU A 16 2.46 -5.90 10.20
C LEU A 16 2.12 -5.15 11.49
N PRO A 17 1.44 -3.99 11.42
CA PRO A 17 1.01 -3.27 12.62
C PRO A 17 0.11 -4.16 13.48
N LYS A 18 0.29 -4.09 14.81
CA LYS A 18 -0.51 -4.91 15.75
C LYS A 18 -2.01 -4.71 15.57
N LEU A 19 -2.42 -3.49 15.25
CA LEU A 19 -3.82 -3.19 14.94
C LEU A 19 -4.29 -3.93 13.68
N LEU A 20 -3.51 -3.94 12.60
CA LEU A 20 -3.86 -4.67 11.38
C LEU A 20 -3.96 -6.17 11.65
N ILE A 21 -3.01 -6.73 12.41
CA ILE A 21 -3.04 -8.14 12.83
C ILE A 21 -4.33 -8.45 13.59
N SER A 22 -4.72 -7.57 14.53
CA SER A 22 -5.96 -7.70 15.30
C SER A 22 -7.20 -7.64 14.40
N LEU A 23 -7.27 -6.66 13.49
CA LEU A 23 -8.38 -6.51 12.55
C LEU A 23 -8.51 -7.76 11.65
N LEU A 24 -7.40 -8.29 11.14
CA LEU A 24 -7.38 -9.51 10.34
C LEU A 24 -7.83 -10.74 11.14
N ASN A 25 -7.33 -10.93 12.35
CA ASN A 25 -7.70 -12.07 13.21
C ASN A 25 -9.19 -12.08 13.57
N ASN A 26 -9.80 -10.90 13.69
CA ASN A 26 -11.20 -10.74 14.08
C ASN A 26 -12.14 -10.58 12.87
N ASN A 27 -11.64 -10.69 11.63
CA ASN A 27 -12.41 -10.44 10.39
C ASN A 27 -13.02 -9.04 10.32
N LEU A 28 -12.31 -8.05 10.89
CA LEU A 28 -12.69 -6.63 10.93
C LEU A 28 -11.91 -5.81 9.89
N TRP A 29 -10.88 -6.38 9.26
CA TRP A 29 -10.24 -5.78 8.09
C TRP A 29 -11.13 -5.98 6.85
N VAL A 30 -12.17 -5.15 6.75
CA VAL A 30 -13.21 -5.23 5.71
C VAL A 30 -13.33 -3.90 5.01
N HIS A 31 -13.57 -3.93 3.70
CA HIS A 31 -13.74 -2.72 2.90
C HIS A 31 -14.90 -1.85 3.45
N PRO A 32 -14.66 -0.55 3.74
CA PRO A 32 -15.64 0.32 4.39
C PRO A 32 -16.75 0.81 3.44
N GLY A 33 -16.60 0.55 2.14
CA GLY A 33 -17.47 1.05 1.08
C GLY A 33 -16.80 2.18 0.30
N ASP A 34 -17.06 2.24 -1.00
CA ASP A 34 -16.39 3.17 -1.92
C ASP A 34 -16.65 4.64 -1.55
N ASP A 35 -17.84 4.95 -1.02
CA ASP A 35 -18.19 6.31 -0.56
C ASP A 35 -17.33 6.78 0.62
N ILE A 36 -17.00 5.88 1.55
CA ILE A 36 -16.13 6.22 2.69
C ILE A 36 -14.71 6.40 2.17
N LEU A 37 -14.24 5.45 1.36
CA LEU A 37 -12.88 5.48 0.84
C LEU A 37 -12.64 6.70 -0.06
N GLY A 38 -13.60 7.08 -0.90
CA GLY A 38 -13.54 8.28 -1.74
C GLY A 38 -13.53 9.60 -0.94
N ARG A 39 -13.99 9.61 0.31
CA ARG A 39 -13.81 10.77 1.22
C ARG A 39 -12.43 10.81 1.84
N VAL A 40 -11.79 9.65 2.04
CA VAL A 40 -10.46 9.52 2.62
C VAL A 40 -9.37 9.72 1.58
N ILE A 41 -9.60 9.26 0.35
CA ILE A 41 -8.68 9.35 -0.79
C ILE A 41 -9.37 10.06 -1.98
N PRO A 42 -9.86 11.31 -1.85
CA PRO A 42 -10.65 11.99 -2.90
C PRO A 42 -9.92 12.25 -4.21
N TRP A 43 -8.60 12.06 -4.25
CA TRP A 43 -7.78 12.19 -5.47
C TRP A 43 -7.61 10.86 -6.23
N CYS A 44 -8.01 9.74 -5.64
CA CYS A 44 -8.04 8.45 -6.33
C CYS A 44 -9.49 8.11 -6.66
N ARG A 45 -9.79 7.93 -7.95
CA ARG A 45 -11.14 7.64 -8.43
C ARG A 45 -11.41 6.14 -8.55
N ASP A 46 -10.36 5.35 -8.43
CA ASP A 46 -10.38 3.93 -8.71
C ASP A 46 -10.83 3.14 -7.48
N PRO A 47 -11.69 2.11 -7.65
CA PRO A 47 -12.18 1.33 -6.54
C PRO A 47 -11.10 0.39 -6.02
N PHE A 48 -10.95 0.33 -4.69
CA PHE A 48 -10.01 -0.58 -4.05
C PHE A 48 -10.71 -1.79 -3.45
N VAL A 49 -9.94 -2.85 -3.25
CA VAL A 49 -10.28 -3.98 -2.37
C VAL A 49 -9.22 -4.08 -1.28
N PHE A 50 -9.64 -4.48 -0.09
CA PHE A 50 -8.74 -4.71 1.04
C PHE A 50 -8.19 -6.12 0.95
N LEU A 51 -6.87 -6.25 1.07
CA LEU A 51 -6.19 -7.53 0.93
C LEU A 51 -6.29 -8.34 2.22
N ASP A 52 -6.41 -9.66 2.11
CA ASP A 52 -6.11 -10.57 3.21
C ASP A 52 -4.60 -10.83 3.31
N ARG A 53 -4.15 -11.59 4.31
CA ARG A 53 -2.72 -11.83 4.53
C ARG A 53 -2.02 -12.51 3.36
N GLU A 54 -2.69 -13.47 2.72
CA GLU A 54 -2.08 -14.21 1.61
C GLU A 54 -1.91 -13.28 0.41
N MET A 55 -2.94 -12.49 0.12
CA MET A 55 -2.89 -11.48 -0.94
C MET A 55 -1.88 -10.37 -0.64
N MET A 56 -1.74 -9.90 0.61
CA MET A 56 -0.71 -8.93 0.99
C MET A 56 0.70 -9.44 0.64
N ILE A 57 0.97 -10.72 0.88
CA ILE A 57 2.26 -11.34 0.54
C ILE A 57 2.46 -11.40 -0.98
N GLN A 58 1.43 -11.78 -1.74
CA GLN A 58 1.49 -11.89 -3.19
C GLN A 58 1.67 -10.52 -3.85
N GLU A 59 0.81 -9.56 -3.50
CA GLU A 59 0.82 -8.20 -4.06
C GLU A 59 2.09 -7.43 -3.70
N SER A 60 2.59 -7.56 -2.47
CA SER A 60 3.85 -6.91 -2.07
C SER A 60 5.07 -7.48 -2.81
N LYS A 61 5.04 -8.76 -3.22
CA LYS A 61 6.08 -9.35 -4.08
C LYS A 61 5.96 -8.84 -5.52
N GLN A 62 4.74 -8.78 -6.06
CA GLN A 62 4.53 -8.26 -7.41
C GLN A 62 4.94 -6.79 -7.53
N CYS A 63 4.59 -5.97 -6.54
CA CYS A 63 5.00 -4.56 -6.48
C CYS A 63 6.54 -4.40 -6.54
N SER A 64 7.30 -5.26 -5.88
CA SER A 64 8.77 -5.25 -5.95
C SER A 64 9.36 -5.64 -7.30
N SER A 65 8.55 -6.18 -8.22
CA SER A 65 8.98 -6.67 -9.53
C SER A 65 8.63 -5.75 -10.71
N ILE A 66 7.76 -4.75 -10.51
CA ILE A 66 7.29 -3.85 -11.56
C ILE A 66 8.02 -2.51 -11.43
N ASP A 67 9.25 -2.47 -11.96
CA ASP A 67 10.24 -1.44 -11.61
C ASP A 67 10.37 -0.27 -12.60
N LEU A 68 9.58 -0.21 -13.68
CA LEU A 68 9.87 0.72 -14.80
C LEU A 68 8.84 1.83 -15.07
N PHE A 69 7.63 1.77 -14.48
CA PHE A 69 6.57 2.76 -14.75
C PHE A 69 5.91 3.36 -13.51
N PHE A 70 6.17 2.76 -12.35
CA PHE A 70 5.64 3.17 -11.05
C PHE A 70 6.76 3.91 -10.34
N ARG A 71 6.48 5.04 -9.67
CA ARG A 71 7.49 5.71 -8.82
C ARG A 71 7.77 4.84 -7.60
N SER A 72 8.45 3.73 -7.83
CA SER A 72 8.84 2.69 -6.91
C SER A 72 10.29 2.35 -7.20
N ALA A 73 11.04 2.02 -6.16
CA ALA A 73 12.40 1.52 -6.30
C ALA A 73 12.72 0.64 -5.10
N SER A 74 13.64 -0.31 -5.27
CA SER A 74 14.21 -1.08 -4.16
C SER A 74 15.47 -0.40 -3.64
N SER A 75 15.51 -0.05 -2.34
CA SER A 75 16.74 0.44 -1.71
C SER A 75 17.79 -0.67 -1.55
N LYS A 76 17.37 -1.93 -1.39
CA LYS A 76 18.30 -3.07 -1.30
C LYS A 76 19.00 -3.35 -2.62
N GLU A 77 18.27 -3.31 -3.74
CA GLU A 77 18.82 -3.55 -5.07
C GLU A 77 19.68 -2.37 -5.54
N SER A 78 19.15 -1.15 -5.45
CA SER A 78 19.88 0.06 -5.88
C SER A 78 21.06 0.41 -4.95
N LYS A 79 21.07 -0.11 -3.72
CA LYS A 79 21.99 0.28 -2.64
C LYS A 79 21.95 1.79 -2.35
N GLN A 80 20.85 2.44 -2.69
CA GLN A 80 20.63 3.86 -2.51
C GLN A 80 19.33 4.09 -1.75
N ARG A 81 19.27 5.22 -1.04
CA ARG A 81 18.02 5.65 -0.42
C ARG A 81 17.04 6.06 -1.51
N VAL A 82 15.85 5.45 -1.51
CA VAL A 82 14.76 5.87 -2.39
C VAL A 82 14.31 7.30 -2.02
N PRO A 83 14.08 8.20 -2.99
CA PRO A 83 13.55 9.53 -2.72
C PRO A 83 12.25 9.50 -1.89
N PRO A 84 11.90 10.59 -1.19
CA PRO A 84 10.60 10.69 -0.53
C PRO A 84 9.45 10.62 -1.56
N LEU A 85 8.21 10.64 -1.06
CA LEU A 85 7.02 10.78 -1.92
C LEU A 85 7.25 11.86 -3.00
N PRO A 86 6.87 11.60 -4.26
CA PRO A 86 5.93 10.57 -4.70
C PRO A 86 6.54 9.20 -5.03
N TRP A 87 7.76 8.92 -4.55
CA TRP A 87 8.39 7.59 -4.65
C TRP A 87 8.16 6.75 -3.41
N ILE A 88 8.00 5.43 -3.58
CA ILE A 88 8.01 4.44 -2.48
C ILE A 88 9.21 3.52 -2.57
N ASP A 89 9.69 3.08 -1.41
CA ASP A 89 10.70 2.03 -1.31
C ASP A 89 10.01 0.67 -1.19
N THR A 90 10.11 -0.17 -2.22
CA THR A 90 9.40 -1.47 -2.27
C THR A 90 9.91 -2.45 -1.23
N ASP A 91 11.12 -2.23 -0.70
CA ASP A 91 11.67 -3.01 0.42
C ASP A 91 11.07 -2.63 1.77
N LEU A 92 10.47 -1.45 1.87
CA LEU A 92 9.88 -0.86 3.07
C LEU A 92 8.38 -0.57 2.87
N ALA A 93 7.75 -1.24 1.90
CA ALA A 93 6.33 -1.11 1.61
C ALA A 93 5.60 -2.45 1.75
N VAL A 94 4.38 -2.41 2.31
CA VAL A 94 3.47 -3.57 2.34
C VAL A 94 2.14 -3.17 1.73
N MET A 95 1.74 -3.84 0.65
CA MET A 95 0.44 -3.65 0.03
C MET A 95 -0.66 -4.13 0.98
N ILE A 96 -1.68 -3.28 1.20
CA ILE A 96 -2.85 -3.59 2.03
C ILE A 96 -4.17 -3.40 1.29
N GLY A 97 -4.13 -2.77 0.12
CA GLY A 97 -5.23 -2.69 -0.83
C GLY A 97 -4.73 -2.65 -2.27
N CYS A 98 -5.50 -3.18 -3.20
CA CYS A 98 -5.24 -3.09 -4.64
C CYS A 98 -6.54 -2.69 -5.36
N ASN A 99 -6.44 -2.37 -6.65
CA ASN A 99 -7.62 -2.10 -7.44
C ASN A 99 -8.57 -3.32 -7.51
N LYS A 100 -9.87 -3.05 -7.49
CA LYS A 100 -10.92 -4.06 -7.69
C LYS A 100 -10.94 -4.64 -9.11
N HIS A 101 -10.50 -3.87 -10.11
CA HIS A 101 -10.52 -4.20 -11.52
C HIS A 101 -9.13 -4.58 -12.02
N LEU A 102 -9.04 -5.76 -12.63
CA LEU A 102 -7.80 -6.24 -13.25
C LEU A 102 -7.37 -5.30 -14.38
N GLY A 103 -6.09 -4.92 -14.37
CA GLY A 103 -5.48 -4.05 -15.38
C GLY A 103 -5.47 -2.56 -15.03
N ASP A 104 -5.98 -2.18 -13.85
CA ASP A 104 -5.82 -0.84 -13.31
C ASP A 104 -4.81 -0.86 -12.16
N ASP A 105 -3.64 -0.30 -12.43
CA ASP A 105 -2.45 -0.45 -11.61
C ASP A 105 -2.41 0.61 -10.51
N VAL A 106 -3.30 0.49 -9.52
CA VAL A 106 -3.27 1.33 -8.30
C VAL A 106 -3.36 0.47 -7.04
N GLY A 107 -2.82 0.99 -5.94
CA GLY A 107 -2.90 0.32 -4.66
C GLY A 107 -2.72 1.22 -3.46
N ILE A 108 -2.97 0.64 -2.29
CA ILE A 108 -2.78 1.24 -0.96
C ILE A 108 -1.70 0.44 -0.27
N CYS A 109 -0.69 1.11 0.28
CA CYS A 109 0.38 0.45 1.01
C CYS A 109 0.71 1.14 2.34
N LEU A 110 1.25 0.33 3.25
CA LEU A 110 1.95 0.79 4.45
C LEU A 110 3.38 1.14 4.06
N ASP A 111 3.83 2.34 4.38
CA ASP A 111 5.19 2.81 4.14
C ASP A 111 5.96 2.94 5.47
N TYR A 112 6.92 2.03 5.65
CA TYR A 112 7.69 1.85 6.88
C TYR A 112 8.93 2.76 6.96
N ARG A 113 9.11 3.70 6.04
CA ARG A 113 10.28 4.59 6.03
C ARG A 113 10.35 5.54 7.23
N THR A 114 9.23 5.79 7.91
CA THR A 114 9.11 6.73 9.03
C THR A 114 8.92 6.05 10.37
N ASP A 115 8.06 5.03 10.46
CA ASP A 115 7.74 4.30 11.69
C ASP A 115 7.58 2.81 11.38
N SER A 116 8.24 1.96 12.17
CA SER A 116 8.23 0.51 11.97
C SER A 116 7.06 -0.21 12.66
N LEU A 117 6.33 0.48 13.54
CA LEU A 117 5.23 -0.06 14.35
C LEU A 117 3.87 0.49 13.93
N ASP A 118 3.82 1.75 13.50
CA ASP A 118 2.62 2.42 13.00
C ASP A 118 2.92 3.23 11.73
N PRO A 119 3.25 2.54 10.62
CA PRO A 119 3.69 3.15 9.36
C PRO A 119 2.62 4.06 8.77
N CYS A 120 3.02 5.04 7.94
CA CYS A 120 2.05 5.85 7.22
C CYS A 120 1.33 5.03 6.15
N VAL A 121 0.12 5.47 5.79
CA VAL A 121 -0.65 4.87 4.71
C VAL A 121 -0.51 5.77 3.49
N VAL A 122 -0.09 5.19 2.38
CA VAL A 122 0.00 5.87 1.09
C VAL A 122 -0.86 5.14 0.06
N ALA A 123 -1.39 5.89 -0.89
CA ALA A 123 -2.12 5.33 -2.02
C ALA A 123 -1.55 5.88 -3.31
N SER A 124 -1.64 5.07 -4.34
CA SER A 124 -1.20 5.48 -5.64
C SER A 124 -2.33 5.99 -6.54
N TYR A 125 -1.95 6.76 -7.55
CA TYR A 125 -2.90 7.32 -8.49
C TYR A 125 -2.24 7.69 -9.82
N TRP A 126 -3.07 7.71 -10.85
CA TRP A 126 -2.76 8.29 -12.16
C TRP A 126 -3.31 9.74 -12.23
N PRO A 127 -2.50 10.75 -12.58
CA PRO A 127 -2.99 12.11 -12.70
C PRO A 127 -3.91 12.30 -13.93
N GLU A 128 -5.01 13.03 -13.77
CA GLU A 128 -6.09 13.21 -14.77
C GLU A 128 -5.67 13.92 -16.08
N LYS A 129 -4.51 14.58 -16.11
CA LYS A 129 -4.02 15.36 -17.27
C LYS A 129 -2.57 15.04 -17.58
N SER A 130 -2.28 13.81 -17.98
CA SER A 130 -1.05 13.51 -18.69
C SER A 130 -1.35 13.46 -20.19
N SER A 131 -1.17 14.59 -20.89
CA SER A 131 -1.01 14.52 -22.34
C SER A 131 0.25 13.69 -22.62
N PHE A 132 0.19 12.80 -23.61
CA PHE A 132 1.29 11.91 -24.02
C PHE A 132 2.61 12.66 -24.32
N ASP A 133 2.54 13.98 -24.50
CA ASP A 133 3.64 14.86 -24.87
C ASP A 133 4.48 15.36 -23.66
N ASP A 134 4.06 15.08 -22.42
CA ASP A 134 4.73 15.56 -21.19
C ASP A 134 5.19 14.37 -20.34
N TYR A 135 6.19 13.62 -20.83
CA TYR A 135 6.71 12.39 -20.21
C TYR A 135 7.19 12.57 -18.77
N ASP A 136 7.66 13.76 -18.38
CA ASP A 136 8.07 14.06 -17.01
C ASP A 136 6.87 14.20 -16.04
N LYS A 137 5.68 14.49 -16.59
CA LYS A 137 4.39 14.52 -15.86
C LYS A 137 3.56 13.26 -16.05
N PHE A 138 3.98 12.35 -16.94
CA PHE A 138 3.41 11.04 -17.11
C PHE A 138 3.97 10.11 -16.04
N GLY A 139 3.12 9.51 -15.22
CA GLY A 139 3.59 8.52 -14.26
C GLY A 139 2.56 8.17 -13.21
N HIS A 140 2.85 7.07 -12.52
CA HIS A 140 2.10 6.63 -11.37
C HIS A 140 2.76 7.15 -10.10
N PHE A 141 2.02 7.94 -9.33
CA PHE A 141 2.52 8.66 -8.16
C PHE A 141 1.96 8.04 -6.89
N TRP A 142 2.75 8.08 -5.81
CA TRP A 142 2.30 7.76 -4.47
C TRP A 142 2.03 9.03 -3.67
N ARG A 143 0.97 9.04 -2.88
CA ARG A 143 0.59 10.14 -2.01
C ARG A 143 0.15 9.61 -0.65
N GLU A 144 0.54 10.33 0.39
CA GLU A 144 0.09 10.05 1.75
C GLU A 144 -1.43 10.20 1.87
N VAL A 145 -2.05 9.20 2.49
CA VAL A 145 -3.46 9.16 2.88
C VAL A 145 -3.58 9.57 4.34
N THR A 146 -2.80 8.93 5.22
CA THR A 146 -2.71 9.29 6.64
C THR A 146 -1.27 9.15 7.16
N PRO A 147 -0.89 9.94 8.17
CA PRO A 147 0.42 9.85 8.81
C PRO A 147 0.71 8.50 9.49
N THR A 148 -0.34 7.79 9.93
CA THR A 148 -0.20 6.45 10.53
C THR A 148 -1.34 5.50 10.14
N PHE A 149 -1.09 4.19 10.28
CA PHE A 149 -2.11 3.16 10.05
C PHE A 149 -3.23 3.22 11.10
N SER A 150 -2.90 3.50 12.36
CA SER A 150 -3.91 3.69 13.40
C SER A 150 -4.90 4.81 13.07
N GLU A 151 -4.40 5.93 12.51
CA GLU A 151 -5.26 7.02 12.06
C GLU A 151 -6.13 6.60 10.86
N PHE A 152 -5.56 5.86 9.90
CA PHE A 152 -6.32 5.30 8.78
C PHE A 152 -7.48 4.42 9.25
N ALA A 153 -7.19 3.42 10.08
CA ALA A 153 -8.19 2.51 10.62
C ALA A 153 -9.29 3.27 11.39
N LYS A 154 -8.92 4.28 12.18
CA LYS A 154 -9.86 5.13 12.91
C LYS A 154 -10.78 5.92 11.98
N ILE A 155 -10.23 6.54 10.93
CA ILE A 155 -11.03 7.32 9.95
C ILE A 155 -12.00 6.40 9.18
N LEU A 156 -11.58 5.18 8.89
CA LEU A 156 -12.42 4.16 8.26
C LEU A 156 -13.42 3.50 9.23
N ASN A 157 -13.38 3.86 10.51
CA ASN A 157 -14.20 3.28 11.56
C ASN A 157 -14.02 1.75 11.70
N LEU A 158 -12.78 1.29 11.55
CA LEU A 158 -12.37 -0.10 11.79
C LEU A 158 -11.85 -0.22 13.23
N GLN A 159 -12.50 -1.05 14.04
CA GLN A 159 -12.19 -1.27 15.46
C GLN A 159 -12.33 -2.73 15.82
#